data_AF-A0A5C8Z781-F1
#
_entry.id   AF-A0A5C8Z781-F1
#
_cell.length_a   1.000
_cell.length_b   1.000
_cell.length_c   1.000
_cell.angle_alpha   90.00
_cell.angle_beta   90.00
_cell.angle_gamma   90.00
#
_symmetry.space_group_name_H-M   'P 1'
#
loop_
_entity.id
_entity.type
_entity.pdbx_description
1 polymer ?
#
loop_
_entity_poly.entity_id
_entity_poly.type
_entity_poly.pdbx_seq_one_letter_code
_entity_poly.pdbx_strand_id
1 'polypeptide(L)'
;MARPRYRISSQDWLDCLDWFEYQTHQRQWLLQPEHPIHEMGISSIQQSIAQWRQVEKPTNEMLRKLQQLLDHSITEEDRARYRKALSAKKRRRREQRLQIKPVNITLTTEAHRDLVEYKKLTGIKTLSEAVESGLKSALYELNKQKENEQSQQLFTQLSRYTPKELTKYTLRYLNCCTQQRTLANSCKIAFDLFKQSPNRNSAQLLIERLVEDLVWNNVHLGVTVESLNLSGS
;
A
#
# COMPACT_ATOMS: atom_id res chain seq x y z
N MET A 1 -15.12 -37.88 -11.31
CA MET A 1 -14.96 -38.25 -9.89
C MET A 1 -15.70 -37.23 -9.03
N ALA A 2 -16.64 -37.67 -8.19
CA ALA A 2 -17.32 -36.77 -7.25
C ALA A 2 -16.29 -36.16 -6.30
N ARG A 3 -16.29 -34.82 -6.15
CA ARG A 3 -15.36 -34.13 -5.24
C ARG A 3 -15.59 -34.66 -3.81
N PRO A 4 -14.54 -34.94 -3.03
CA PRO A 4 -14.70 -35.42 -1.66
C PRO A 4 -15.56 -34.44 -0.86
N ARG A 5 -16.55 -34.98 -0.13
CA ARG A 5 -17.38 -34.17 0.78
C ARG A 5 -16.47 -33.44 1.76
N TYR A 6 -16.63 -32.12 1.86
CA TYR A 6 -15.89 -31.29 2.82
C TYR A 6 -16.08 -31.87 4.23
N ARG A 7 -14.98 -32.14 4.94
CA ARG A 7 -15.01 -32.61 6.33
C ARG A 7 -14.52 -31.48 7.24
N ILE A 8 -15.28 -31.20 8.29
CA ILE A 8 -14.89 -30.24 9.32
C ILE A 8 -13.66 -30.77 10.05
N SER A 9 -12.64 -29.93 10.16
CA SER A 9 -11.45 -30.18 10.99
C SER A 9 -11.57 -29.45 12.33
N SER A 10 -10.77 -29.84 13.31
CA SER A 10 -10.68 -29.12 14.60
C SER A 10 -10.36 -27.63 14.42
N GLN A 11 -9.55 -27.29 13.41
CA GLN A 11 -9.18 -25.91 13.08
C GLN A 11 -10.36 -25.08 12.53
N ASP A 12 -11.41 -25.74 12.05
CA ASP A 12 -12.60 -25.11 11.48
C ASP A 12 -13.74 -25.01 12.48
N TRP A 13 -13.62 -25.63 13.65
CA TRP A 13 -14.67 -25.75 14.65
C TRP A 13 -15.42 -24.44 14.92
N LEU A 14 -14.71 -23.45 15.46
CA LEU A 14 -15.28 -22.14 15.78
C LEU A 14 -15.79 -21.42 14.53
N ASP A 15 -15.08 -21.54 13.40
CA ASP A 15 -15.50 -20.91 12.15
C ASP A 15 -16.83 -21.46 11.63
N CYS A 16 -17.06 -22.76 11.83
CA CYS A 16 -18.31 -23.43 11.47
C CYS A 16 -19.45 -23.01 12.38
N LEU A 17 -19.20 -22.98 13.70
CA LEU A 17 -20.18 -22.55 14.69
C LEU A 17 -20.60 -21.10 14.47
N ASP A 18 -19.64 -20.19 14.24
CA ASP A 18 -19.92 -18.77 13.94
C ASP A 18 -20.77 -18.61 12.68
N TRP A 19 -20.44 -19.37 11.62
CA TRP A 19 -21.19 -19.29 10.39
C TRP A 19 -22.62 -19.78 10.61
N PHE A 20 -22.78 -20.90 11.31
CA PHE A 20 -24.09 -21.49 11.55
C PHE A 20 -24.94 -20.61 12.47
N GLU A 21 -24.36 -20.03 13.52
CA GLU A 21 -25.02 -19.04 14.36
C GLU A 21 -25.45 -17.83 13.53
N TYR A 22 -24.57 -17.26 12.71
CA TYR A 22 -24.91 -16.15 11.84
C TYR A 22 -26.10 -16.47 10.93
N GLN A 23 -26.16 -17.68 10.36
CA GLN A 23 -27.25 -18.11 9.49
C GLN A 23 -28.59 -18.25 10.23
N THR A 24 -28.60 -18.68 11.49
CA THR A 24 -29.85 -18.76 12.28
C THR A 24 -30.52 -17.40 12.49
N HIS A 25 -29.80 -16.29 12.27
CA HIS A 25 -30.33 -14.93 12.32
C HIS A 25 -30.67 -14.36 10.93
N GLN A 26 -30.38 -15.08 9.85
CA GLN A 26 -30.64 -14.58 8.49
C GLN A 26 -32.12 -14.72 8.14
N ARG A 27 -32.69 -13.64 7.62
CA ARG A 27 -34.09 -13.56 7.19
C ARG A 27 -34.47 -14.67 6.20
N GLN A 28 -33.54 -15.11 5.35
CA GLN A 28 -33.77 -16.20 4.42
C GLN A 28 -34.15 -17.51 5.14
N TRP A 29 -33.43 -17.88 6.20
CA TRP A 29 -33.70 -19.10 6.97
C TRP A 29 -34.93 -18.96 7.86
N LEU A 30 -35.27 -17.75 8.29
CA LEU A 30 -36.43 -17.51 9.15
C LEU A 30 -37.76 -17.50 8.39
N LEU A 31 -37.75 -17.04 7.14
CA LEU A 31 -38.96 -16.83 6.34
C LEU A 31 -39.26 -17.95 5.34
N GLN A 32 -38.39 -18.97 5.27
CA GLN A 32 -38.58 -20.13 4.39
C GLN A 32 -39.04 -21.32 5.23
N PRO A 33 -40.36 -21.53 5.44
CA PRO A 33 -40.87 -22.56 6.36
C PRO A 33 -40.43 -23.99 5.97
N GLU A 34 -40.21 -24.25 4.69
CA GLU A 34 -39.71 -25.53 4.16
C GLU A 34 -38.19 -25.71 4.32
N HIS A 35 -37.50 -24.74 4.92
CA HIS A 35 -36.06 -24.84 5.11
C HIS A 35 -35.73 -25.93 6.15
N PRO A 36 -34.78 -26.86 5.88
CA PRO A 36 -34.47 -28.00 6.77
C PRO A 36 -34.07 -27.61 8.20
N ILE A 37 -33.68 -26.34 8.41
CA ILE A 37 -33.38 -25.77 9.74
C ILE A 37 -34.57 -25.84 10.69
N HIS A 38 -35.80 -25.81 10.17
CA HIS A 38 -37.02 -25.82 10.97
C HIS A 38 -37.36 -27.21 11.53
N GLU A 39 -36.90 -28.30 10.89
CA GLU A 39 -37.12 -29.67 11.36
C GLU A 39 -36.55 -29.91 12.77
N MET A 40 -35.41 -29.27 13.06
CA MET A 40 -34.71 -29.36 14.34
C MET A 40 -35.08 -28.24 15.32
N GLY A 41 -35.67 -27.16 14.81
CA GLY A 41 -35.95 -25.93 15.55
C GLY A 41 -34.70 -25.05 15.73
N ILE A 42 -34.85 -23.77 15.36
CA ILE A 42 -33.75 -22.79 15.40
C ILE A 42 -33.24 -22.59 16.83
N SER A 43 -34.14 -22.55 17.82
CA SER A 43 -33.76 -22.40 19.24
C SER A 43 -32.91 -23.55 19.74
N SER A 44 -33.25 -24.80 19.39
CA SER A 44 -32.48 -26.00 19.75
C SER A 44 -31.07 -25.97 19.17
N ILE A 45 -30.96 -25.47 17.93
CA ILE A 45 -29.68 -25.30 17.25
C ILE A 45 -28.84 -24.23 17.94
N GLN A 46 -29.41 -23.07 18.26
CA GLN A 46 -28.70 -22.01 18.97
C GLN A 46 -28.19 -22.47 20.33
N GLN A 47 -28.99 -23.23 21.09
CA GLN A 47 -28.57 -23.84 22.35
C GLN A 47 -27.41 -24.81 22.14
N SER A 48 -27.48 -25.67 21.12
CA SER A 48 -26.41 -26.62 20.78
C SER A 48 -25.10 -25.89 20.42
N ILE A 49 -25.18 -24.82 19.62
CA ILE A 49 -24.03 -23.97 19.28
C ILE A 49 -23.42 -23.35 20.53
N ALA A 50 -24.24 -22.80 21.43
CA ALA A 50 -23.77 -22.17 22.66
C ALA A 50 -23.00 -23.17 23.55
N GLN A 51 -23.50 -24.40 23.67
CA GLN A 51 -22.80 -25.47 24.40
C GLN A 51 -21.49 -25.86 23.73
N TRP A 52 -21.49 -26.04 22.42
CA TRP A 52 -20.31 -26.43 21.65
C TRP A 52 -19.22 -25.37 21.60
N ARG A 53 -19.58 -24.09 21.73
CA ARG A 53 -18.62 -22.98 21.85
C ARG A 53 -17.76 -23.05 23.10
N GLN A 54 -18.25 -23.65 24.18
CA GLN A 54 -17.48 -23.80 25.42
C GLN A 54 -16.35 -24.84 25.29
N VAL A 55 -16.29 -25.57 24.17
CA VAL A 55 -15.27 -26.60 23.94
C VAL A 55 -14.10 -26.04 23.14
N GLU A 56 -12.95 -25.88 23.80
CA GLU A 56 -11.72 -25.39 23.17
C GLU A 56 -11.13 -26.37 22.14
N LYS A 57 -11.23 -27.68 22.40
CA LYS A 57 -10.70 -28.74 21.54
C LYS A 57 -11.77 -29.80 21.27
N PRO A 58 -12.46 -29.76 20.13
CA PRO A 58 -13.51 -30.72 19.83
C PRO A 58 -12.93 -32.11 19.59
N THR A 59 -13.61 -33.14 20.10
CA THR A 59 -13.29 -34.54 19.80
C THR A 59 -13.76 -34.91 18.38
N ASN A 60 -13.23 -36.00 17.83
CA ASN A 60 -13.68 -36.52 16.54
C ASN A 60 -15.19 -36.82 16.50
N GLU A 61 -15.76 -37.23 17.64
CA GLU A 61 -17.19 -37.46 17.76
C GLU A 61 -17.99 -36.15 17.64
N MET A 62 -17.55 -35.08 18.30
CA MET A 62 -18.17 -33.76 18.19
C MET A 62 -18.10 -33.21 16.77
N LEU A 63 -16.95 -33.39 16.09
CA LEU A 63 -16.81 -33.01 14.69
C LEU A 63 -17.79 -33.76 13.79
N ARG A 64 -18.02 -35.05 14.05
CA ARG A 64 -19.04 -35.85 13.32
C ARG A 64 -20.45 -35.38 13.62
N LYS A 65 -20.78 -35.09 14.89
CA LYS A 65 -22.11 -34.57 15.28
C LYS A 65 -22.40 -33.24 14.60
N LEU A 66 -21.45 -32.30 14.60
CA LEU A 66 -21.59 -31.03 13.88
C LEU A 66 -21.71 -31.25 12.37
N GLN A 67 -20.93 -32.17 11.79
CA GLN A 67 -21.02 -32.49 10.36
C GLN A 67 -22.41 -33.06 9.99
N GLN A 68 -22.94 -33.97 10.81
CA GLN A 68 -24.27 -34.53 10.62
C GLN A 68 -25.36 -33.46 10.73
N LEU A 69 -25.27 -32.61 11.75
CA LEU A 69 -26.16 -31.47 11.92
C LEU A 69 -26.19 -30.58 10.67
N LEU A 70 -25.01 -30.17 10.19
CA LEU A 70 -24.91 -29.37 8.97
C LEU A 70 -25.46 -30.13 7.76
N ASP A 71 -25.22 -31.43 7.66
CA ASP A 71 -25.70 -32.22 6.53
C ASP A 71 -27.22 -32.34 6.48
N HIS A 72 -27.91 -32.31 7.63
CA HIS A 72 -29.38 -32.40 7.71
C HIS A 72 -30.05 -31.02 7.69
N SER A 73 -29.43 -29.99 8.29
CA SER A 73 -30.11 -28.71 8.55
C SER A 73 -29.90 -27.64 7.46
N ILE A 74 -29.12 -27.93 6.41
CA ILE A 74 -28.80 -26.93 5.38
C ILE A 74 -29.03 -27.46 3.96
N THR A 75 -29.42 -26.57 3.05
CA THR A 75 -29.60 -26.89 1.63
C THR A 75 -28.25 -26.99 0.88
N GLU A 76 -28.26 -27.45 -0.36
CA GLU A 76 -27.03 -27.47 -1.19
C GLU A 76 -26.50 -26.05 -1.48
N GLU A 77 -27.39 -25.06 -1.60
CA GLU A 77 -27.00 -23.66 -1.77
C GLU A 77 -26.30 -23.11 -0.52
N ASP A 78 -26.84 -23.40 0.67
CA ASP A 78 -26.20 -23.08 1.93
C ASP A 78 -24.83 -23.73 2.04
N ARG A 79 -24.73 -25.01 1.65
CA ARG A 79 -23.47 -25.75 1.62
C ARG A 79 -22.44 -25.08 0.70
N ALA A 80 -22.87 -24.47 -0.41
CA ALA A 80 -21.98 -23.70 -1.28
C ALA A 80 -21.52 -22.38 -0.65
N ARG A 81 -22.44 -21.64 -0.01
CA ARG A 81 -22.13 -20.40 0.74
C ARG A 81 -21.18 -20.66 1.91
N TYR A 82 -21.46 -21.72 2.68
CA TYR A 82 -20.64 -22.20 3.78
C TYR A 82 -19.21 -22.51 3.34
N ARG A 83 -19.04 -23.29 2.26
CA ARG A 83 -17.71 -23.61 1.70
C ARG A 83 -16.94 -22.35 1.31
N LYS A 84 -17.59 -21.38 0.67
CA LYS A 84 -16.98 -20.08 0.30
C LYS A 84 -16.58 -19.29 1.55
N ALA A 85 -17.45 -19.20 2.55
CA ALA A 85 -17.20 -18.47 3.79
C ALA A 85 -16.01 -19.06 4.57
N LEU A 86 -15.95 -20.39 4.73
CA LEU A 86 -14.83 -21.05 5.40
C LEU A 86 -13.52 -20.91 4.62
N SER A 87 -13.57 -21.04 3.29
CA SER A 87 -12.40 -20.79 2.46
C SER A 87 -11.87 -19.36 2.63
N ALA A 88 -12.76 -18.37 2.66
CA ALA A 88 -12.40 -16.98 2.92
C ALA A 88 -11.80 -16.78 4.32
N LYS A 89 -12.39 -17.35 5.37
CA LYS A 89 -11.83 -17.28 6.74
C LYS A 89 -10.45 -17.95 6.83
N LYS A 90 -10.26 -19.13 6.23
CA LYS A 90 -8.96 -19.82 6.14
C LYS A 90 -7.91 -18.95 5.45
N ARG A 91 -8.28 -18.35 4.31
CA ARG A 91 -7.41 -17.43 3.57
C ARG A 91 -7.04 -16.22 4.43
N ARG A 92 -7.98 -15.56 5.09
CA ARG A 92 -7.74 -14.40 5.96
C ARG A 92 -6.81 -14.74 7.14
N ARG A 93 -6.96 -15.91 7.76
CA ARG A 93 -6.05 -16.38 8.82
C ARG A 93 -4.62 -16.56 8.29
N ARG A 94 -4.47 -17.13 7.08
CA ARG A 94 -3.16 -17.24 6.41
C ARG A 94 -2.57 -15.87 6.11
N GLU A 95 -3.37 -14.96 5.55
CA GLU A 95 -2.98 -13.57 5.25
C GLU A 95 -2.51 -12.82 6.52
N GLN A 96 -3.23 -12.96 7.64
CA GLN A 96 -2.84 -12.39 8.92
C GLN A 96 -1.49 -12.93 9.42
N ARG A 97 -1.24 -14.24 9.29
CA ARG A 97 0.07 -14.85 9.63
C ARG A 97 1.20 -14.33 8.75
N LEU A 98 0.91 -14.08 7.47
CA LEU A 98 1.89 -13.54 6.51
C LEU A 98 2.03 -12.02 6.60
N GLN A 99 1.27 -11.33 7.45
CA GLN A 99 1.19 -9.87 7.53
C GLN A 99 0.79 -9.20 6.21
N ILE A 100 0.18 -9.95 5.29
CA ILE A 100 -0.34 -9.43 4.01
C ILE A 100 -1.81 -9.14 4.23
N LYS A 101 -2.14 -7.98 4.81
CA LYS A 101 -3.53 -7.58 5.03
C LYS A 101 -4.00 -6.69 3.89
N PRO A 102 -5.06 -7.05 3.14
CA PRO A 102 -5.63 -6.15 2.14
C PRO A 102 -6.13 -4.89 2.84
N VAL A 103 -5.86 -3.73 2.22
CA VAL A 103 -6.36 -2.43 2.66
C VAL A 103 -7.68 -2.17 1.93
N ASN A 104 -8.77 -2.01 2.69
CA ASN A 104 -10.06 -1.62 2.14
C ASN A 104 -10.10 -0.10 2.03
N ILE A 105 -10.29 0.40 0.81
CA ILE A 105 -10.47 1.82 0.52
C ILE A 105 -11.89 2.05 0.00
N THR A 106 -12.50 3.16 0.41
CA THR A 106 -13.79 3.60 -0.12
C THR A 106 -13.51 4.63 -1.21
N LEU A 107 -13.98 4.35 -2.42
CA LEU A 107 -13.88 5.26 -3.56
C LEU A 107 -15.25 5.88 -3.85
N THR A 108 -15.25 7.11 -4.36
CA THR A 108 -16.43 7.65 -5.03
C THR A 108 -16.74 6.81 -6.28
N THR A 109 -17.98 6.85 -6.75
CA THR A 109 -18.39 6.11 -7.97
C THR A 109 -17.57 6.51 -9.18
N GLU A 110 -17.26 7.81 -9.30
CA GLU A 110 -16.41 8.36 -10.36
C GLU A 110 -14.97 7.84 -10.27
N ALA A 111 -14.33 7.95 -9.10
CA ALA A 111 -12.96 7.46 -8.92
C ALA A 111 -12.83 5.94 -9.18
N HIS A 112 -13.85 5.15 -8.81
CA HIS A 112 -13.87 3.73 -9.15
C HIS A 112 -13.98 3.50 -10.66
N ARG A 113 -14.81 4.28 -11.37
CA ARG A 113 -14.94 4.20 -12.83
C ARG A 113 -13.62 4.54 -13.52
N ASP A 114 -12.97 5.62 -13.11
CA ASP A 114 -11.70 6.06 -13.68
C ASP A 114 -10.59 5.04 -13.44
N LEU A 115 -10.55 4.43 -12.24
CA LEU A 115 -9.58 3.37 -11.93
C LEU A 115 -9.80 2.11 -12.79
N VAL A 116 -11.06 1.73 -13.05
CA VAL A 116 -11.40 0.62 -13.93
C VAL A 116 -10.98 0.93 -15.38
N GLU A 117 -11.20 2.16 -15.84
CA GLU A 117 -10.80 2.62 -17.17
C GLU A 117 -9.29 2.65 -17.31
N TYR A 118 -8.57 3.24 -16.34
CA TYR A 118 -7.11 3.26 -16.29
C TYR A 118 -6.54 1.84 -16.33
N LYS A 119 -7.06 0.91 -15.52
CA LYS A 119 -6.67 -0.51 -15.54
C LYS A 119 -6.85 -1.11 -16.94
N LYS A 120 -7.98 -0.83 -17.61
CA LYS A 120 -8.28 -1.34 -18.95
C LYS A 120 -7.31 -0.81 -19.99
N LEU A 121 -7.04 0.49 -19.98
CA LEU A 121 -6.13 1.15 -20.93
C LEU A 121 -4.67 0.71 -20.76
N THR A 122 -4.24 0.49 -19.53
CA THR A 122 -2.87 0.04 -19.21
C THR A 122 -2.66 -1.47 -19.34
N GLY A 123 -3.73 -2.25 -19.52
CA GLY A 123 -3.66 -3.72 -19.61
C GLY A 123 -3.35 -4.42 -18.28
N ILE A 124 -3.49 -3.73 -17.15
CA ILE A 124 -3.20 -4.27 -15.82
C ILE A 124 -4.28 -5.25 -15.37
N LYS A 125 -3.89 -6.32 -14.66
CA LYS A 125 -4.80 -7.43 -14.32
C LYS A 125 -5.70 -7.12 -13.13
N THR A 126 -5.20 -6.40 -12.13
CA THR A 126 -5.96 -6.09 -10.90
C THR A 126 -6.08 -4.58 -10.64
N LEU A 127 -7.11 -4.17 -9.89
CA LEU A 127 -7.25 -2.77 -9.48
C LEU A 127 -6.13 -2.36 -8.51
N SER A 128 -5.64 -3.28 -7.68
CA SER A 128 -4.54 -3.01 -6.74
C SER A 128 -3.23 -2.68 -7.47
N GLU A 129 -2.87 -3.46 -8.48
CA GLU A 129 -1.70 -3.17 -9.34
C GLU A 129 -1.87 -1.86 -10.11
N ALA A 130 -3.10 -1.54 -10.52
CA ALA A 130 -3.40 -0.29 -11.22
C ALA A 130 -3.17 0.92 -10.32
N VAL A 131 -3.63 0.86 -9.06
CA VAL A 131 -3.33 1.89 -8.06
C VAL A 131 -1.83 1.98 -7.79
N GLU A 132 -1.14 0.86 -7.59
CA GLU A 132 0.27 0.87 -7.25
C GLU A 132 1.14 1.45 -8.38
N SER A 133 0.92 1.02 -9.62
CA SER A 133 1.64 1.53 -10.78
C SER A 133 1.33 3.00 -11.03
N GLY A 134 0.05 3.39 -11.00
CA GLY A 134 -0.36 4.77 -11.20
C GLY A 134 0.21 5.70 -10.14
N LEU A 135 0.18 5.29 -8.87
CA LEU A 135 0.74 6.08 -7.76
C LEU A 135 2.25 6.23 -7.88
N LYS A 136 2.98 5.16 -8.23
CA LYS A 136 4.44 5.24 -8.45
C LYS A 136 4.79 6.21 -9.58
N SER A 137 4.07 6.15 -10.69
CA SER A 137 4.24 7.09 -11.81
C SER A 137 3.93 8.53 -11.40
N ALA A 138 2.79 8.77 -10.74
CA ALA A 138 2.41 10.09 -10.28
C ALA A 138 3.41 10.68 -9.27
N LEU A 139 3.91 9.88 -8.32
CA LEU A 139 4.94 10.31 -7.38
C LEU A 139 6.27 10.64 -8.09
N TYR A 140 6.65 9.84 -9.09
CA TYR A 140 7.84 10.13 -9.89
C TYR A 140 7.70 11.46 -10.64
N GLU A 141 6.55 11.70 -11.28
CA GLU A 141 6.28 12.95 -11.98
C GLU A 141 6.28 14.17 -11.05
N LEU A 142 5.64 14.05 -9.88
CA LEU A 142 5.61 15.11 -8.87
C LEU A 142 7.01 15.42 -8.32
N ASN A 143 7.82 14.39 -8.05
CA ASN A 143 9.21 14.60 -7.61
C ASN A 143 10.03 15.31 -8.69
N LYS A 144 9.89 14.90 -9.96
CA LYS A 144 10.57 15.54 -11.09
C LYS A 144 10.12 16.99 -11.29
N GLN A 145 8.83 17.29 -11.11
CA GLN A 145 8.32 18.67 -11.14
C GLN A 145 8.95 19.51 -10.04
N LYS A 146 8.98 19.00 -8.81
CA LYS A 146 9.61 19.68 -7.67
C LYS A 146 11.11 19.93 -7.89
N GLU A 147 11.84 18.96 -8.45
CA GLU A 147 13.25 19.09 -8.82
C GLU A 147 13.47 20.20 -9.86
N ASN A 148 12.61 20.26 -10.89
CA ASN A 148 12.66 21.30 -11.93
C ASN A 148 12.36 22.69 -11.35
N GLU A 149 11.34 22.82 -10.51
CA GLU A 149 11.00 24.06 -9.83
C GLU A 149 12.16 24.56 -8.95
N GLN A 150 12.74 23.67 -8.15
CA GLN A 150 13.90 24.00 -7.32
C GLN A 150 15.11 24.41 -8.16
N SER A 151 15.37 23.68 -9.25
CA SER A 151 16.44 24.03 -10.20
C SER A 151 16.24 25.42 -10.79
N GLN A 152 15.02 25.75 -11.24
CA GLN A 152 14.69 27.06 -11.80
C GLN A 152 14.79 28.18 -10.77
N GLN A 153 14.34 27.95 -9.54
CA GLN A 153 14.44 28.91 -8.44
C GLN A 153 15.90 29.23 -8.10
N LEU A 154 16.73 28.19 -7.90
CA LEU A 154 18.16 28.35 -7.62
C LEU A 154 18.89 29.01 -8.79
N PHE A 155 18.60 28.61 -10.02
CA PHE A 155 19.20 29.23 -11.20
C PHE A 155 18.85 30.71 -11.30
N THR A 156 17.58 31.07 -11.09
CA THR A 156 17.11 32.46 -11.12
C THR A 156 17.75 33.30 -10.00
N GLN A 157 17.88 32.74 -8.80
CA GLN A 157 18.52 33.39 -7.67
C GLN A 157 20.01 33.64 -7.95
N LEU A 158 20.75 32.60 -8.33
CA LEU A 158 22.19 32.67 -8.56
C LEU A 158 22.55 33.50 -9.79
N SER A 159 21.68 33.55 -10.81
CA SER A 159 21.87 34.42 -11.98
C SER A 159 21.83 35.92 -11.66
N ARG A 160 21.26 36.30 -10.50
CA ARG A 160 21.25 37.70 -10.03
C ARG A 160 22.54 38.07 -9.29
N TYR A 161 23.38 37.09 -8.94
CA TYR A 161 24.59 37.34 -8.17
C TYR A 161 25.67 38.01 -9.04
N THR A 162 26.35 38.97 -8.45
CA THR A 162 27.59 39.52 -9.01
C THR A 162 28.69 38.45 -8.98
N PRO A 163 29.75 38.58 -9.82
CA PRO A 163 30.90 37.67 -9.80
C PRO A 163 31.51 37.45 -8.41
N LYS A 164 31.54 38.50 -7.57
CA LYS A 164 32.05 38.42 -6.19
C LYS A 164 31.14 37.59 -5.28
N GLU A 165 29.83 37.80 -5.37
CA GLU A 165 28.84 37.04 -4.59
C GLU A 165 28.83 35.57 -5.00
N LEU A 166 28.86 35.29 -6.30
CA LEU A 166 28.94 33.93 -6.83
C LEU A 166 30.20 33.21 -6.35
N THR A 167 31.35 33.92 -6.32
CA THR A 167 32.60 33.38 -5.77
C THR A 167 32.48 33.04 -4.29
N LYS A 168 31.95 33.98 -3.48
CA LYS A 168 31.78 33.79 -2.04
C LYS A 168 30.83 32.63 -1.74
N TYR A 169 29.71 32.55 -2.45
CA TYR A 169 28.71 31.51 -2.28
C TYR A 169 29.27 30.14 -2.66
N THR A 170 29.93 30.03 -3.81
CA THR A 170 30.53 28.78 -4.29
C THR A 170 31.63 28.28 -3.35
N LEU A 171 32.48 29.18 -2.84
CA LEU A 171 33.51 28.80 -1.85
C LEU A 171 32.89 28.23 -0.57
N ARG A 172 31.83 28.85 -0.06
CA ARG A 172 31.11 28.32 1.10
C ARG A 172 30.55 26.94 0.81
N TYR A 173 29.90 26.76 -0.33
CA TYR A 173 29.36 25.48 -0.76
C TYR A 173 30.45 24.39 -0.82
N LEU A 174 31.55 24.65 -1.54
CA LEU A 174 32.65 23.70 -1.67
C LEU A 174 33.31 23.37 -0.33
N ASN A 175 33.44 24.35 0.57
CA ASN A 175 33.97 24.11 1.92
C ASN A 175 33.05 23.18 2.72
N CYS A 176 31.73 23.40 2.70
CA CYS A 176 30.79 22.50 3.37
C CYS A 176 30.87 21.07 2.79
N CYS A 177 31.06 20.95 1.48
CA CYS A 177 31.21 19.67 0.80
C CYS A 177 32.47 18.88 1.23
N THR A 178 33.50 19.53 1.76
CA THR A 178 34.67 18.82 2.30
C THR A 178 34.38 18.09 3.62
N GLN A 179 33.35 18.52 4.35
CA GLN A 179 32.99 17.99 5.67
C GLN A 179 31.82 16.99 5.62
N GLN A 180 31.16 16.86 4.46
CA GLN A 180 29.97 16.05 4.27
C GLN A 180 30.08 15.21 3.00
N ARG A 181 29.52 14.00 3.01
CA ARG A 181 29.38 13.22 1.78
C ARG A 181 28.44 13.96 0.84
N THR A 182 28.97 14.53 -0.24
CA THR A 182 28.24 15.37 -1.21
C THR A 182 28.82 15.20 -2.61
N LEU A 183 28.05 15.56 -3.64
CA LEU A 183 28.52 15.69 -5.01
C LEU A 183 28.95 17.14 -5.24
N ALA A 184 30.24 17.38 -5.50
CA ALA A 184 30.79 18.74 -5.65
C ALA A 184 31.86 18.87 -6.76
N ASN A 185 32.23 17.77 -7.41
CA ASN A 185 33.37 17.74 -8.33
C ASN A 185 33.10 18.58 -9.59
N SER A 186 31.89 18.51 -10.14
CA SER A 186 31.48 19.29 -11.32
C SER A 186 31.47 20.79 -11.01
N CYS A 187 30.89 21.19 -9.87
CA CYS A 187 30.95 22.58 -9.42
C CYS A 187 32.39 23.05 -9.17
N LYS A 188 33.26 22.21 -8.59
CA LYS A 188 34.65 22.56 -8.33
C LYS A 188 35.41 22.87 -9.62
N ILE A 189 35.27 22.03 -10.65
CA ILE A 189 35.90 22.24 -11.96
C ILE A 189 35.38 23.53 -12.61
N ALA A 190 34.05 23.75 -12.61
CA ALA A 190 33.46 24.96 -13.16
C ALA A 190 33.92 26.22 -12.41
N PHE A 191 34.14 26.11 -11.10
CA PHE A 191 34.64 27.21 -10.28
C PHE A 191 36.09 27.57 -10.58
N ASP A 192 36.95 26.57 -10.79
CA ASP A 192 38.35 26.80 -11.18
C ASP A 192 38.44 27.46 -12.56
N LEU A 193 37.61 27.05 -13.53
CA LEU A 193 37.49 27.69 -14.84
C LEU A 193 37.02 29.14 -14.75
N PHE A 194 36.02 29.40 -13.91
CA PHE A 194 35.51 30.75 -13.65
C PHE A 194 36.57 31.67 -13.05
N LYS A 195 37.40 31.16 -12.12
CA LYS A 195 38.53 31.92 -11.54
C LYS A 195 39.60 32.27 -12.55
N GLN A 196 39.94 31.33 -13.44
CA GLN A 196 40.95 31.54 -14.47
C GLN A 196 40.50 32.54 -15.54
N SER A 197 39.20 32.52 -15.88
CA SER A 197 38.64 33.34 -16.94
C SER A 197 37.21 33.81 -16.61
N PRO A 198 37.05 34.85 -15.77
CA PRO A 198 35.74 35.32 -15.34
C PRO A 198 35.05 36.07 -16.49
N ASN A 199 34.17 35.35 -17.21
CA ASN A 199 33.36 35.88 -18.29
C ASN A 199 31.92 35.36 -18.16
N ARG A 200 31.02 35.84 -19.01
CA ARG A 200 29.59 35.48 -18.93
C ARG A 200 29.35 33.97 -19.09
N ASN A 201 30.11 33.30 -19.95
CA ASN A 201 29.94 31.88 -20.23
C ASN A 201 30.44 31.02 -19.06
N SER A 202 31.59 31.36 -18.48
CA SER A 202 32.13 30.65 -17.30
C SER A 202 31.28 30.90 -16.04
N ALA A 203 30.68 32.09 -15.89
CA ALA A 203 29.72 32.37 -14.84
C ALA A 203 28.45 31.53 -14.98
N GLN A 204 27.90 31.45 -16.20
CA GLN A 204 26.71 30.65 -16.48
C GLN A 204 26.98 29.16 -16.23
N LEU A 205 28.11 28.63 -16.72
CA LEU A 205 28.50 27.24 -16.49
C LEU A 205 28.65 26.92 -15.00
N LEU A 206 29.24 27.84 -14.23
CA LEU A 206 29.34 27.69 -12.78
C LEU A 206 27.96 27.63 -12.11
N ILE A 207 27.04 28.51 -12.49
CA ILE A 207 25.67 28.48 -11.97
C ILE A 207 24.99 27.15 -12.31
N GLU A 208 25.07 26.70 -13.57
CA GLU A 208 24.47 25.43 -14.00
C GLU A 208 24.99 24.24 -13.17
N ARG A 209 26.30 24.11 -13.00
CA ARG A 209 26.89 23.01 -12.22
C ARG A 209 26.59 23.13 -10.73
N LEU A 210 26.58 24.35 -10.18
CA LEU A 210 26.25 24.58 -8.78
C LEU A 210 24.78 24.24 -8.48
N VAL A 211 23.85 24.59 -9.38
CA VAL A 211 22.42 24.23 -9.27
C VAL A 211 22.25 22.72 -9.34
N GLU A 212 22.87 22.06 -10.32
CA GLU A 212 22.81 20.61 -10.48
C GLU A 212 23.29 19.89 -9.21
N ASP A 213 24.46 20.28 -8.69
CA ASP A 213 25.03 19.67 -7.49
C ASP A 213 24.13 19.91 -6.26
N LEU A 214 23.57 21.11 -6.07
CA LEU A 214 22.66 21.43 -4.96
C LEU A 214 21.35 20.64 -5.02
N VAL A 215 20.75 20.51 -6.20
CA VAL A 215 19.50 19.75 -6.39
C VAL A 215 19.75 18.26 -6.18
N TRP A 216 20.84 17.72 -6.73
CA TRP A 216 21.21 16.32 -6.55
C TRP A 216 21.45 15.98 -5.08
N ASN A 217 22.20 16.83 -4.36
CA ASN A 217 22.47 16.65 -2.93
C ASN A 217 21.18 16.72 -2.10
N ASN A 218 20.22 17.57 -2.46
CA ASN A 218 18.93 17.60 -1.78
C ASN A 218 18.14 16.30 -2.00
N VAL A 219 17.99 15.88 -3.26
CA VAL A 219 17.17 14.71 -3.65
C VAL A 219 17.73 13.42 -3.08
N HIS A 220 19.04 13.22 -3.18
CA HIS A 220 19.66 11.93 -2.90
C HIS A 220 20.29 11.83 -1.51
N LEU A 221 20.63 12.95 -0.89
CA LEU A 221 21.32 12.98 0.40
C LEU A 221 20.56 13.77 1.47
N GLY A 222 19.46 14.44 1.12
CA GLY A 222 18.69 15.28 2.05
C GLY A 222 19.44 16.53 2.51
N VAL A 223 20.51 16.92 1.80
CA VAL A 223 21.33 18.09 2.13
C VAL A 223 20.74 19.31 1.43
N THR A 224 20.10 20.20 2.19
CA THR A 224 19.47 21.42 1.67
C THR A 224 20.40 22.64 1.73
N VAL A 225 20.06 23.71 1.00
CA VAL A 225 20.75 25.01 1.07
C VAL A 225 20.76 25.57 2.50
N GLU A 226 19.67 25.39 3.26
CA GLU A 226 19.62 25.80 4.67
C GLU A 226 20.55 24.94 5.53
N SER A 227 20.58 23.62 5.29
CA SER A 227 21.45 22.70 6.04
C SER A 227 22.95 22.99 5.85
N LEU A 228 23.29 23.58 4.70
CA LEU A 228 24.65 24.02 4.37
C LEU A 228 24.96 25.43 4.88
N ASN A 229 24.02 26.08 5.61
CA ASN A 229 24.13 27.47 6.08
C ASN A 229 24.46 28.47 4.94
N LEU A 230 23.97 28.19 3.73
CA LEU A 230 24.22 29.03 2.55
C LEU A 230 23.21 30.19 2.43
N SER A 231 22.15 30.18 3.24
CA SER A 231 21.04 31.14 3.24
C SER A 231 21.35 32.51 3.86
N GLY A 232 22.63 32.85 4.11
CA GLY A 232 23.04 34.14 4.68
C GLY A 232 23.95 34.95 3.76
N SER A 233 23.38 35.94 3.06
CA SER A 233 24.11 37.12 2.60
C SER A 233 24.03 38.22 3.65
#